data_AF-A0A0Q5L3C1-F1
#
_entry.id   AF-A0A0Q5L3C1-F1
#
_cell.length_a   1.000
_cell.length_b   1.000
_cell.length_c   1.000
_cell.angle_alpha   90.00
_cell.angle_beta   90.00
_cell.angle_gamma   90.00
#
_symmetry.space_group_name_H-M   'P 1'
#
loop_
_entity.id
_entity.type
_entity.pdbx_description
1 polymer ?
#
loop_
_entity_poly.entity_id
_entity_poly.type
_entity_poly.pdbx_seq_one_letter_code
_entity_poly.pdbx_strand_id
1 'polypeptide(L)'
;MKNLLTYAPDGRGLKLKLPVPEGTLEGVPTRVGDLLVLPTTPRATAALRQTTGVPQGLRNGEASCDIPGLTHLLATGPGTELGVLFDGATPGQKVYRVNGALASAGTDVQHIGFVIPLPEPVRGFGVGILGN
;
A
#
# COMPACT_ATOMS: atom_id res chain seq x y z
N MET A 1 -7.50 -11.83 -13.28
CA MET A 1 -8.18 -11.47 -12.02
C MET A 1 -7.92 -10.00 -11.75
N LYS A 2 -8.96 -9.14 -11.73
CA LYS A 2 -8.84 -7.72 -11.37
C LYS A 2 -8.58 -7.64 -9.87
N ASN A 3 -7.57 -6.88 -9.43
CA ASN A 3 -7.45 -6.48 -8.03
C ASN A 3 -8.66 -5.58 -7.72
N LEU A 4 -9.73 -6.19 -7.20
CA LEU A 4 -11.08 -5.64 -7.07
C LEU A 4 -11.37 -5.12 -5.66
N LEU A 5 -10.34 -4.76 -4.90
CA LEU A 5 -10.51 -4.05 -3.64
C LEU A 5 -9.85 -2.69 -3.75
N THR A 6 -10.51 -1.80 -4.49
CA THR A 6 -10.24 -0.35 -4.53
C THR A 6 -10.90 0.39 -3.36
N TYR A 7 -11.50 -0.35 -2.44
CA TYR A 7 -12.32 0.16 -1.35
C TYR A 7 -12.31 -0.79 -0.14
N ALA A 8 -12.36 -0.26 1.07
CA ALA A 8 -12.49 -1.00 2.33
C ALA A 8 -13.97 -0.99 2.82
N PRO A 9 -14.78 -2.01 2.48
CA PRO A 9 -16.22 -1.99 2.75
C PRO A 9 -16.60 -2.18 4.22
N ASP A 10 -15.69 -2.69 5.05
CA ASP A 10 -15.91 -2.98 6.47
C ASP A 10 -15.37 -1.90 7.41
N GLY A 11 -14.83 -0.80 6.85
CA GLY A 11 -14.24 0.30 7.61
C GLY A 11 -12.93 -0.04 8.32
N ARG A 12 -12.36 -1.24 8.10
CA ARG A 12 -11.13 -1.69 8.78
C ARG A 12 -9.85 -1.19 8.12
N GLY A 13 -9.98 -0.57 6.96
CA GLY A 13 -8.86 -0.07 6.16
C GLY A 13 -8.57 -0.95 4.95
N LEU A 14 -7.68 -0.47 4.09
CA LEU A 14 -7.39 -1.10 2.81
C LEU A 14 -6.54 -2.36 3.02
N LYS A 15 -7.00 -3.50 2.52
CA LYS A 15 -6.23 -4.75 2.56
C LYS A 15 -5.43 -4.96 1.29
N LEU A 16 -4.10 -5.01 1.41
CA LEU A 16 -3.18 -5.20 0.28
C LEU A 16 -2.05 -6.16 0.61
N LYS A 17 -1.47 -6.76 -0.42
CA LYS A 17 -0.17 -7.44 -0.29
C LYS A 17 0.92 -6.39 -0.40
N LEU A 18 1.77 -6.27 0.60
CA LEU A 18 2.82 -5.27 0.67
C LEU A 18 4.19 -5.92 0.89
N PRO A 19 5.27 -5.40 0.28
CA PRO A 19 6.62 -5.72 0.70
C PRO A 19 6.86 -5.15 2.09
N VAL A 20 7.18 -6.03 3.06
CA VAL A 20 7.39 -5.66 4.46
C VAL A 20 8.85 -5.91 4.88
N PRO A 21 9.38 -5.13 5.85
CA PRO A 21 10.74 -5.32 6.35
C PRO A 21 11.01 -6.73 6.87
N GLU A 22 12.27 -7.15 6.87
CA GLU A 22 12.67 -8.39 7.53
C GLU A 22 12.35 -8.34 9.04
N GLY A 23 11.99 -9.48 9.61
CA GLY A 23 11.55 -9.57 11.02
C GLY A 23 10.08 -9.23 11.26
N THR A 24 9.33 -8.80 10.23
CA THR A 24 7.88 -8.56 10.34
C THR A 24 7.12 -9.82 10.77
N LEU A 25 6.29 -9.70 11.80
CA LEU A 25 5.45 -10.77 12.34
C LEU A 25 3.96 -10.52 12.06
N GLU A 26 3.20 -11.60 11.94
CA GLU A 26 1.74 -11.55 11.87
C GLU A 26 1.16 -10.93 13.15
N GLY A 27 0.16 -10.07 13.00
CA GLY A 27 -0.53 -9.42 14.12
C GLY A 27 0.25 -8.30 14.81
N VAL A 28 1.50 -8.05 14.42
CA VAL A 28 2.34 -7.01 15.01
C VAL A 28 2.39 -5.78 14.11
N PRO A 29 1.91 -4.61 14.56
CA PRO A 29 1.98 -3.37 13.78
C PRO A 29 3.40 -3.09 13.31
N THR A 30 3.56 -2.80 12.02
CA THR A 30 4.86 -2.66 11.36
C THR A 30 4.87 -1.42 10.48
N ARG A 31 6.03 -0.77 10.35
CA ARG A 31 6.21 0.38 9.45
C ARG A 31 6.69 -0.05 8.07
N VAL A 32 6.07 0.51 7.04
CA VAL A 32 6.51 0.46 5.64
C VAL A 32 6.68 1.91 5.17
N GLY A 33 7.91 2.42 5.22
CA GLY A 33 8.14 3.87 5.17
C GLY A 33 7.44 4.56 6.36
N ASP A 34 6.69 5.62 6.09
CA ASP A 34 5.90 6.32 7.12
C ASP A 34 4.55 5.65 7.41
N LEU A 35 4.15 4.66 6.60
CA LEU A 35 2.88 3.97 6.75
C LEU A 35 2.94 2.95 7.89
N LEU A 36 1.97 3.01 8.80
CA LEU A 36 1.74 1.94 9.79
C LEU A 36 0.75 0.93 9.20
N VAL A 37 1.17 -0.33 9.15
CA VAL A 37 0.37 -1.43 8.62
C VAL A 37 0.22 -2.54 9.66
N LEU A 38 -0.88 -3.30 9.58
CA LEU A 38 -1.09 -4.49 10.37
C LEU A 38 -0.98 -5.73 9.48
N PRO A 39 0.14 -6.49 9.54
CA PRO A 39 0.26 -7.75 8.85
C PRO A 39 -0.79 -8.75 9.37
N THR A 40 -1.60 -9.28 8.48
CA THR A 40 -2.59 -10.34 8.72
C THR A 40 -2.09 -11.72 8.34
N THR A 41 -0.85 -11.80 7.86
CA THR A 41 -0.14 -13.04 7.54
C THR A 41 1.33 -12.85 7.91
N PRO A 42 2.11 -13.94 8.05
CA PRO A 42 3.55 -13.83 8.21
C PRO A 42 4.20 -13.23 6.96
N ARG A 43 5.39 -12.64 7.12
CA ARG A 43 6.23 -12.26 5.97
C ARG A 43 6.61 -13.50 5.18
N ALA A 44 6.20 -13.53 3.92
CA ALA A 44 6.48 -14.64 3.02
C ALA A 44 7.99 -14.74 2.77
N THR A 45 8.59 -15.85 3.17
CA THR A 45 9.97 -16.21 2.83
C THR A 45 9.97 -17.30 1.76
N ALA A 46 11.11 -17.50 1.08
CA ALA A 46 11.25 -18.60 0.12
C ALA A 46 10.93 -19.96 0.76
N ALA A 47 11.38 -20.19 2.00
CA ALA A 47 11.09 -21.39 2.77
C ALA A 47 9.61 -21.49 3.15
N LEU A 48 9.01 -20.43 3.69
CA LEU A 48 7.60 -20.46 4.11
C LEU A 48 6.63 -20.65 2.93
N ARG A 49 6.97 -20.14 1.73
CA ARG A 49 6.17 -20.36 0.51
C ARG A 49 6.20 -21.81 0.01
N GLN A 50 7.15 -22.63 0.45
CA GLN A 50 7.16 -24.07 0.18
C GLN A 50 6.26 -24.85 1.15
N THR A 51 5.72 -24.17 2.17
CA THR A 51 4.78 -24.72 3.15
C THR A 51 3.36 -24.18 2.92
N THR A 52 2.39 -24.67 3.68
CA THR A 52 1.01 -24.15 3.67
C THR A 52 0.81 -22.87 4.50
N GLY A 53 1.87 -22.36 5.16
CA GLY A 53 1.78 -21.24 6.11
C GLY A 53 1.68 -19.84 5.49
N VAL A 54 1.71 -19.70 4.16
CA VAL A 54 1.63 -18.41 3.47
C VAL A 54 0.54 -18.46 2.41
N PRO A 55 -0.42 -17.52 2.40
CA PRO A 55 -1.45 -17.47 1.38
C PRO A 55 -0.91 -17.42 -0.06
N GLN A 56 -1.64 -18.08 -0.95
CA GLN A 56 -1.27 -18.18 -2.35
C GLN A 56 -1.15 -16.80 -3.01
N GLY A 57 -0.03 -16.59 -3.72
CA GLY A 57 0.24 -15.36 -4.46
C GLY A 57 0.86 -14.22 -3.66
N LEU A 58 1.40 -14.46 -2.46
CA LEU A 58 2.40 -13.59 -1.85
C LEU A 58 3.80 -13.89 -2.41
N ARG A 59 4.58 -12.86 -2.71
CA ARG A 59 5.96 -12.98 -3.17
C ARG A 59 6.94 -12.96 -2.00
N ASN A 60 8.20 -13.31 -2.27
CA ASN A 60 9.24 -13.25 -1.25
C ASN A 60 9.38 -11.82 -0.69
N GLY A 61 9.28 -11.69 0.62
CA GLY A 61 9.32 -10.42 1.35
C GLY A 61 7.96 -9.74 1.53
N GLU A 62 6.85 -10.31 1.04
CA GLU A 62 5.52 -9.71 1.17
C GLU A 62 4.70 -10.28 2.33
N ALA A 63 3.74 -9.50 2.81
CA ALA A 63 2.67 -9.96 3.70
C ALA A 63 1.33 -9.38 3.26
N SER A 64 0.22 -10.06 3.57
CA SER A 64 -1.11 -9.45 3.46
C SER A 64 -1.29 -8.51 4.63
N CYS A 65 -1.48 -7.23 4.36
CA CYS A 65 -1.53 -6.18 5.37
C CYS A 65 -2.87 -5.44 5.29
N ASP A 66 -3.45 -5.21 6.45
CA ASP A 66 -4.51 -4.21 6.61
C ASP A 66 -3.82 -2.85 6.83
N ILE A 67 -4.33 -1.81 6.19
CA ILE A 67 -3.79 -0.45 6.27
C ILE A 67 -4.86 0.45 6.91
N PRO A 68 -4.83 0.62 8.24
CA PRO A 68 -5.84 1.39 8.95
C PRO A 68 -5.93 2.83 8.46
N GLY A 69 -7.15 3.38 8.43
CA GLY A 69 -7.41 4.77 8.03
C GLY A 69 -7.40 5.04 6.53
N LEU A 70 -6.84 4.16 5.69
CA LEU A 70 -6.95 4.26 4.23
C LEU A 70 -8.15 3.46 3.74
N THR A 71 -9.06 4.12 3.02
CA THR A 71 -10.32 3.48 2.58
C THR A 71 -10.45 3.39 1.07
N HIS A 72 -9.73 4.22 0.31
CA HIS A 72 -9.80 4.25 -1.15
C HIS A 72 -8.41 4.08 -1.75
N LEU A 73 -8.31 3.30 -2.83
CA LEU A 73 -7.08 3.18 -3.60
C LEU A 73 -7.30 3.79 -4.99
N LEU A 74 -6.57 4.86 -5.29
CA LEU A 74 -6.46 5.37 -6.65
C LEU A 74 -5.37 4.61 -7.38
N ALA A 75 -5.78 3.81 -8.36
CA ALA A 75 -4.88 3.22 -9.33
C ALA A 75 -4.49 4.30 -10.35
N THR A 76 -3.19 4.47 -10.55
CA THR A 76 -2.66 5.50 -11.42
C THR A 76 -2.43 4.92 -12.81
N GLY A 77 -3.33 5.23 -13.75
CA GLY A 77 -3.28 4.79 -15.14
C GLY A 77 -3.12 5.95 -16.13
N PRO A 78 -3.13 5.68 -17.44
CA PRO A 78 -3.06 6.71 -18.48
C PRO A 78 -4.15 7.75 -18.27
N GLY A 79 -3.78 9.03 -18.19
CA GLY A 79 -4.70 10.16 -18.00
C GLY A 79 -4.84 10.67 -16.56
N THR A 80 -4.20 10.04 -15.56
CA THR A 80 -3.97 10.72 -14.27
C THR A 80 -2.69 11.54 -14.41
N GLU A 81 -2.74 12.85 -14.19
CA GLU A 81 -1.51 13.66 -14.08
C GLU A 81 -0.83 13.32 -12.76
N LEU A 82 0.10 12.37 -12.85
CA LEU A 82 0.83 11.85 -11.70
C LEU A 82 1.99 12.74 -11.27
N GLY A 83 2.38 13.68 -12.12
CA GLY A 83 3.53 14.55 -11.89
C GLY A 83 4.83 13.79 -11.65
N VAL A 84 5.88 14.52 -11.29
CA VAL A 84 7.22 13.97 -10.97
C VAL A 84 7.23 13.08 -9.72
N LEU A 85 6.13 13.03 -8.95
CA LEU A 85 6.02 12.23 -7.72
C LEU A 85 6.35 10.76 -7.96
N PHE A 86 5.93 10.20 -9.11
CA PHE A 86 6.07 8.78 -9.41
C PHE A 86 7.44 8.41 -9.99
N ASP A 87 8.22 9.42 -10.43
CA ASP A 87 9.62 9.26 -10.77
C ASP A 87 10.45 9.23 -9.47
N GLY A 88 10.52 8.05 -8.84
CA GLY A 88 11.27 7.84 -7.59
C GLY A 88 10.41 7.76 -6.32
N ALA A 89 9.10 7.55 -6.44
CA ALA A 89 8.22 7.38 -5.29
C ALA A 89 8.70 6.24 -4.37
N THR A 90 8.60 6.47 -3.06
CA THR A 90 8.93 5.45 -2.05
C THR A 90 7.65 4.94 -1.37
N PRO A 91 7.52 3.63 -1.10
CA PRO A 91 6.43 3.10 -0.28
C PRO A 91 6.27 3.85 1.04
N GLY A 92 5.04 4.22 1.38
CA GLY A 92 4.73 4.94 2.60
C GLY A 92 5.01 6.44 2.56
N GLN A 93 5.51 6.99 1.45
CA GLN A 93 5.65 8.43 1.27
C GLN A 93 4.29 9.13 1.32
N LYS A 94 4.20 10.24 2.05
CA LYS A 94 3.00 11.09 2.07
C LYS A 94 2.72 11.71 0.69
N VAL A 95 1.44 11.77 0.34
CA VAL A 95 0.95 12.40 -0.88
C VAL A 95 0.04 13.57 -0.52
N TYR A 96 0.26 14.70 -1.17
CA TYR A 96 -0.43 15.95 -0.94
C TYR A 96 -1.18 16.40 -2.19
N ARG A 97 -2.25 17.18 -2.01
CA ARG A 97 -2.90 17.89 -3.12
C ARG A 97 -2.44 19.35 -3.15
N VAL A 98 -1.68 19.74 -4.17
CA VAL A 98 -1.16 21.09 -4.35
C VAL A 98 -1.58 21.62 -5.71
N ASN A 99 -2.26 22.77 -5.75
CA ASN A 99 -2.78 23.40 -6.97
C ASN A 99 -3.59 22.43 -7.87
N GLY A 100 -4.34 21.53 -7.24
CA GLY A 100 -5.18 20.54 -7.96
C GLY A 100 -4.46 19.26 -8.36
N ALA A 101 -3.12 19.19 -8.29
CA ALA A 101 -2.30 18.03 -8.65
C ALA A 101 -1.74 17.28 -7.43
N LEU A 102 -1.27 16.05 -7.65
CA LEU A 102 -0.59 15.26 -6.62
C LEU A 102 0.87 15.69 -6.49
N ALA A 103 1.35 15.82 -5.26
CA ALA A 103 2.72 16.24 -4.95
C ALA A 103 3.31 15.46 -3.76
N SER A 104 4.65 15.39 -3.71
CA SER A 104 5.42 14.87 -2.58
C SER A 104 5.66 15.89 -1.47
N ALA A 105 5.41 17.17 -1.75
CA ALA A 105 5.60 18.29 -0.84
C ALA A 105 4.29 19.03 -0.63
N GLY A 106 4.06 19.50 0.59
CA GLY A 106 2.85 20.18 1.00
C GLY A 106 2.82 20.38 2.51
N THR A 107 1.66 20.79 3.03
CA THR A 107 1.39 20.89 4.47
C THR A 107 0.60 19.66 4.95
N ASP A 108 0.67 19.33 6.24
CA ASP A 108 -0.13 18.21 6.79
C ASP A 108 -1.64 18.39 6.60
N VAL A 109 -2.13 19.63 6.48
CA VAL A 109 -3.55 19.90 6.17
C VAL A 109 -3.92 19.50 4.73
N GLN A 110 -2.95 19.50 3.82
CA GLN A 110 -3.11 19.08 2.43
C GLN A 110 -2.76 17.61 2.20
N HIS A 111 -2.34 16.89 3.25
CA HIS A 111 -2.03 15.47 3.18
C HIS A 111 -3.32 14.70 2.92
N ILE A 112 -3.34 13.93 1.83
CA ILE A 112 -4.54 13.17 1.43
C ILE A 112 -4.34 11.66 1.55
N GLY A 113 -3.10 11.18 1.68
CA GLY A 113 -2.83 9.75 1.60
C GLY A 113 -1.36 9.38 1.45
N PHE A 114 -1.11 8.14 1.06
CA PHE A 114 0.25 7.58 0.97
C PHE A 114 0.47 6.84 -0.35
N VAL A 115 1.73 6.82 -0.79
CA VAL A 115 2.20 5.97 -1.88
C VAL A 115 2.18 4.52 -1.41
N ILE A 116 1.53 3.64 -2.18
CA ILE A 116 1.43 2.22 -1.88
C ILE A 116 1.90 1.40 -3.07
N PRO A 117 2.81 0.43 -2.88
CA PRO A 117 3.21 -0.47 -3.96
C PRO A 117 2.03 -1.36 -4.37
N LEU A 118 1.79 -1.45 -5.68
CA LEU A 118 0.77 -2.30 -6.26
C LEU A 118 1.40 -3.63 -6.69
N PRO A 119 0.96 -4.76 -6.13
CA PRO A 119 1.38 -6.08 -6.58
C PRO A 119 0.73 -6.42 -7.93
N GLU A 120 1.03 -7.61 -8.42
CA GLU A 120 0.40 -8.13 -9.64
C GLU A 120 -1.14 -8.18 -9.59
N PRO A 121 -1.80 -8.09 -10.75
CA PRO A 121 -1.23 -7.98 -12.10
C PRO A 121 -0.91 -6.54 -12.53
N VAL A 122 -1.35 -5.53 -11.76
CA VAL A 122 -1.21 -4.11 -12.14
C VAL A 122 0.26 -3.69 -12.14
N ARG A 123 1.03 -4.06 -11.10
CA ARG A 123 2.45 -3.71 -10.88
C ARG A 123 2.72 -2.20 -10.91
N GLY A 124 3.34 -1.65 -9.86
CA GLY A 124 3.75 -0.24 -9.83
C GLY A 124 3.42 0.41 -8.49
N PHE A 125 2.97 1.66 -8.51
CA PHE A 125 2.54 2.39 -7.33
C PHE A 125 1.12 2.92 -7.52
N GLY A 126 0.41 3.13 -6.41
CA GLY A 126 -0.87 3.81 -6.36
C GLY A 126 -0.91 4.74 -5.16
N VAL A 127 -2.02 5.48 -5.02
CA VAL A 127 -2.24 6.35 -3.85
C VAL A 127 -3.40 5.81 -3.04
N GLY A 128 -3.13 5.42 -1.79
CA GLY A 128 -4.18 5.14 -0.82
C GLY A 128 -4.62 6.43 -0.15
N ILE A 129 -5.90 6.76 -0.28
CA ILE A 129 -6.51 7.98 0.28
C ILE A 129 -7.17 7.64 1.62
N LEU A 130 -7.04 8.57 2.57
CA LEU A 130 -7.72 8.51 3.85
C LEU A 130 -9.25 8.49 3.65
N GLY A 131 -9.95 7.69 4.44
CA GLY A 131 -11.40 7.79 4.51
C GLY A 131 -11.84 9.07 5.19
N ASN A 132 -12.91 9.69 4.67
CA ASN A 132 -13.64 10.75 5.38
C ASN A 132 -14.39 10.17 6.59
#